data_AF-A0A938QKP4-F1
#
_entry.id   AF-A0A938QKP4-F1
#
_cell.length_a   1.000
_cell.length_b   1.000
_cell.length_c   1.000
_cell.angle_alpha   90.00
_cell.angle_beta   90.00
_cell.angle_gamma   90.00
#
_symmetry.space_group_name_H-M   'P 1'
#
loop_
_entity.id
_entity.type
_entity.pdbx_description
1 polymer ?
#
loop_
_entity_poly.entity_id
_entity_poly.type
_entity_poly.pdbx_seq_one_letter_code
_entity_poly.pdbx_strand_id
1 'polypeptide(L)' 'MKDAVRRLNDEYGFKLTDKEIDIVAQQAEEAALLFRPLFEVDVDDITPLTKVDKRVIATPAQKGKKK' A
#
# COMPACT_ATOMS: atom_id res chain seq x y z
N MET A 1 -16.09 1.37 -0.36
CA MET A 1 -14.96 2.34 -0.42
C MET A 1 -15.37 3.80 -0.59
N LYS A 2 -16.49 4.12 -1.26
CA LYS A 2 -16.93 5.50 -1.53
C LYS A 2 -16.98 6.44 -0.31
N ASP A 3 -17.49 5.97 0.84
CA ASP A 3 -17.54 6.82 2.05
C ASP A 3 -16.15 7.17 2.60
N ALA A 4 -15.18 6.25 2.46
CA ALA A 4 -13.79 6.53 2.83
C ALA A 4 -13.17 7.57 1.90
N VAL A 5 -13.42 7.46 0.59
CA VAL A 5 -12.97 8.45 -0.41
C VAL A 5 -13.61 9.81 -0.16
N ARG A 6 -14.89 9.87 0.22
CA ARG A 6 -15.57 11.12 0.61
C ARG A 6 -14.93 11.77 1.84
N ARG A 7 -14.66 10.99 2.90
CA ARG A 7 -13.97 11.50 4.09
C ARG A 7 -12.58 12.06 3.75
N LEU A 8 -11.80 11.33 2.96
CA LEU A 8 -10.47 11.79 2.53
C LEU A 8 -10.56 13.01 1.62
N ASN A 9 -11.55 13.09 0.73
CA ASN A 9 -11.80 14.26 -0.09
C ASN A 9 -12.05 15.52 0.74
N ASP A 10 -12.81 15.39 1.83
CA ASP A 10 -13.11 16.49 2.74
C ASP A 10 -11.90 16.84 3.62
N GLU A 11 -11.20 15.82 4.16
CA GLU A 11 -10.04 16.00 5.05
C GLU A 11 -8.86 16.66 4.34
N TYR A 12 -8.57 16.24 3.11
CA TYR A 12 -7.43 16.73 2.33
C TYR A 12 -7.82 17.81 1.31
N GLY A 13 -9.10 18.15 1.19
CA GLY A 13 -9.59 19.23 0.35
C GLY A 13 -9.39 19.00 -1.15
N PHE A 14 -9.49 17.75 -1.62
CA PHE A 14 -9.29 17.41 -3.04
C PHE A 14 -10.36 17.97 -3.97
N LYS A 15 -11.54 18.34 -3.43
CA LYS A 15 -12.69 18.91 -4.16
C LYS A 15 -13.14 18.07 -5.36
N LEU A 16 -13.07 16.76 -5.21
CA LEU A 16 -13.55 15.80 -6.20
C LEU A 16 -15.07 15.92 -6.36
N THR A 17 -15.52 15.78 -7.60
CA THR A 17 -16.93 15.61 -7.91
C THR A 17 -17.41 14.21 -7.53
N ASP A 18 -18.73 14.02 -7.39
CA ASP A 18 -19.30 12.69 -7.09
C ASP A 18 -18.89 11.62 -8.12
N LYS A 19 -18.75 12.00 -9.40
CA LYS A 19 -18.32 11.06 -10.45
C LYS A 19 -16.85 10.66 -10.29
N GLU A 20 -15.98 11.58 -9.88
CA GLU A 20 -14.57 11.28 -9.62
C GLU A 20 -14.41 10.45 -8.36
N ILE A 21 -15.20 10.73 -7.31
CA ILE A 21 -15.26 9.91 -6.10
C ILE A 21 -15.61 8.46 -6.45
N ASP A 22 -16.59 8.26 -7.34
CA ASP A 22 -17.00 6.93 -7.78
C ASP A 22 -15.88 6.18 -8.50
N ILE A 23 -15.15 6.85 -9.39
CA ILE A 23 -14.01 6.27 -10.12
C ILE A 23 -12.88 5.93 -9.16
N VAL A 24 -12.52 6.85 -8.26
CA VAL A 24 -11.44 6.64 -7.29
C VAL A 24 -11.80 5.52 -6.32
N ALA A 25 -13.06 5.43 -5.89
CA ALA A 25 -13.52 4.36 -5.03
C ALA A 25 -13.38 2.99 -5.69
N GLN A 26 -13.74 2.88 -6.98
CA GLN A 26 -13.56 1.64 -7.74
C GLN A 26 -12.08 1.27 -7.86
N GLN A 27 -11.22 2.22 -8.24
CA GLN A 27 -9.78 1.98 -8.35
C GLN A 27 -9.14 1.58 -7.02
N ALA A 28 -9.58 2.20 -5.92
CA ALA A 28 -9.10 1.85 -4.58
C ALA A 28 -9.54 0.45 -4.14
N GLU A 29 -10.74 -0.01 -4.53
CA GLU A 29 -11.19 -1.40 -4.28
C GLU A 29 -10.35 -2.40 -5.08
N GLU A 30 -10.07 -2.12 -6.35
CA GLU A 30 -9.20 -2.95 -7.18
C GLU A 30 -7.75 -2.99 -6.63
N ALA A 31 -7.21 -1.84 -6.23
CA ALA A 31 -5.87 -1.74 -5.65
C ALA A 31 -5.79 -2.45 -4.29
N ALA A 32 -6.84 -2.43 -3.47
CA ALA A 32 -6.87 -3.13 -2.19
C ALA A 32 -6.60 -4.64 -2.35
N LEU A 33 -7.02 -5.24 -3.47
CA LEU A 33 -6.72 -6.64 -3.78
C LEU A 33 -5.22 -6.89 -3.98
N LEU A 34 -4.49 -5.93 -4.53
CA LEU A 34 -3.03 -6.03 -4.72
C LEU A 34 -2.28 -6.02 -3.39
N PHE A 35 -2.85 -5.35 -2.38
CA PHE A 35 -2.24 -5.25 -1.05
C PHE A 35 -2.67 -6.36 -0.08
N ARG A 36 -3.62 -7.24 -0.46
CA ARG A 36 -4.04 -8.38 0.38
C ARG A 36 -2.88 -9.18 0.97
N PRO A 37 -1.82 -9.54 0.22
CA PRO A 37 -0.71 -10.32 0.77
C PRO A 37 0.03 -9.62 1.93
N LEU A 38 -0.03 -8.28 2.03
CA LEU A 38 0.60 -7.55 3.13
C LEU A 38 -0.09 -7.78 4.47
N PHE A 39 -1.36 -8.19 4.47
CA PHE A 39 -2.13 -8.48 5.68
C PHE A 39 -1.99 -9.94 6.14
N GLU A 40 -1.36 -10.80 5.33
CA GLU A 40 -1.12 -12.21 5.67
C GLU A 40 0.17 -12.40 6.47
N VAL A 41 1.03 -11.38 6.52
CA VAL A 41 2.29 -11.40 7.25
C VAL A 41 2.07 -10.90 8.68
N ASP A 42 2.39 -11.72 9.67
CA ASP A 42 2.42 -11.32 11.07
C ASP A 42 3.60 -10.37 11.32
N VAL A 43 3.31 -9.22 11.94
CA VAL A 43 4.25 -8.13 12.17
C VAL A 43 4.30 -7.68 13.64
N ASP A 44 3.70 -8.44 14.57
CA ASP A 44 3.51 -8.01 15.97
C ASP A 44 4.82 -7.59 16.67
N ASP A 45 5.94 -8.24 16.37
CA ASP A 45 7.27 -7.93 16.92
C ASP A 45 8.23 -7.22 15.93
N ILE A 46 7.73 -6.80 14.76
CA ILE A 46 8.55 -6.19 13.71
C ILE A 46 8.54 -4.67 13.86
N THR A 47 9.71 -4.09 14.15
CA THR A 47 9.86 -2.62 14.16
C THR A 47 9.86 -2.06 12.73
N PRO A 48 8.95 -1.13 12.38
CA PRO A 48 8.92 -0.54 11.04
C PRO A 48 10.20 0.22 10.72
N LEU A 49 10.73 0.03 9.52
CA LEU A 49 11.88 0.80 9.03
C LEU A 49 11.45 2.25 8.77
N THR A 50 11.97 3.20 9.55
CA THR A 50 11.66 4.63 9.41
C THR A 50 12.49 5.34 8.34
N LYS A 51 13.56 4.70 7.85
CA LYS A 51 14.39 5.18 6.74
C LYS A 51 14.71 3.99 5.83
N VAL A 52 14.40 4.13 4.54
CA VAL A 52 14.86 3.16 3.53
C VAL A 52 16.33 3.42 3.26
N ASP A 53 17.21 2.59 3.81
CA ASP A 53 18.62 2.62 3.43
C ASP A 53 18.75 2.06 2.01
N LYS A 54 19.00 2.95 1.04
CA LYS A 54 19.08 2.64 -0.39
C LYS A 54 20.16 1.59 -0.72
N ARG A 55 21.05 1.27 0.23
CA ARG A 55 22.12 0.27 0.07
C ARG A 55 21.61 -1.18 0.15
N VAL A 56 20.42 -1.43 0.71
CA VAL A 56 19.87 -2.79 0.87
C VAL A 56 19.31 -3.36 -0.45
N ILE A 57 19.00 -2.52 -1.44
CA ILE A 57 18.48 -2.93 -2.76
C ILE A 57 19.53 -3.75 -3.56
N ALA A 58 20.81 -3.68 -3.19
CA ALA A 58 21.91 -4.26 -3.96
C ALA A 58 22.27 -5.73 -3.61
N THR A 59 21.43 -6.47 -2.89
CA THR A 59 21.73 -7.89 -2.59
C THR A 59 20.79 -8.81 -3.36
N PRO A 60 21.16 -9.28 -4.58
CA PRO A 60 20.46 -10.40 -5.18
C PRO A 60 20.65 -11.63 -4.27
N ALA A 61 19.55 -12.37 -4.05
CA ALA A 61 19.55 -13.60 -3.28
C ALA A 61 20.70 -14.51 -3.72
N GLN A 62 21.67 -14.75 -2.84
CA GLN A 62 22.77 -15.67 -3.11
C GLN A 62 22.20 -17.07 -3.29
N LYS A 63 22.26 -17.56 -4.54
CA LYS A 63 21.99 -18.96 -4.90
C LYS A 63 22.74 -19.89 -3.94
N GLY A 64 22.01 -20.84 -3.38
CA GLY A 64 22.52 -21.87 -2.49
C GLY A 64 23.78 -22.54 -3.05
N LYS A 65 24.81 -22.64 -2.19
CA LYS A 65 26.02 -23.42 -2.43
C LYS A 65 25.63 -24.89 -2.61
N LYS A 66 26.00 -25.46 -3.76
CA LYS A 66 26.18 -26.89 -3.94
C LYS A 66 27.21 -27.40 -2.91
N LYS A 67 26.89 -28.49 -2.24
CA LYS A 67 27.86 -29.49 -1.78
C LYS A 67 27.42 -30.83 -2.33
#